data_AF-A0A846ZUG7-F1
#
_entry.id   AF-A0A846ZUG7-F1
#
_cell.length_a   1.000
_cell.length_b   1.000
_cell.length_c   1.000
_cell.angle_alpha   90.00
_cell.angle_beta   90.00
_cell.angle_gamma   90.00
#
_symmetry.space_group_name_H-M   'P 1'
#
loop_
_entity.id
_entity.type
_entity.pdbx_description
1 polymer ?
#
loop_
_entity_poly.entity_id
_entity_poly.type
_entity_poly.pdbx_seq_one_letter_code
_entity_poly.pdbx_strand_id
1 'polypeptide(L)'
;MVTIGKIPQKVKSFFQPIQSGVSAHVYAYYCNLVVALCVSHSGTIQRLVERLRNCPHRTNHGEFLWRSAFDERAVIQTQTLAMLKRLYKKGHTDCLLIIDDTQTIKRAKKMQAVSRPNSLRRDAAALWLSW
;
A
#
# COMPACT_ATOMS: atom_id res chain seq x y z
N MET A 1 -6.62 13.41 21.30
CA MET A 1 -6.08 13.27 19.93
C MET A 1 -5.21 12.01 19.88
N VAL A 2 -5.53 11.02 19.03
CA VAL A 2 -4.71 9.79 18.93
C VAL A 2 -3.43 10.07 18.15
N THR A 3 -2.30 9.64 18.68
CA THR A 3 -0.97 9.78 18.08
C THR A 3 -0.23 8.44 18.15
N ILE A 4 0.48 8.08 17.11
CA ILE A 4 1.15 6.78 16.93
C ILE A 4 2.63 6.95 17.23
N GLY A 5 3.10 6.42 18.36
CA GLY A 5 4.54 6.37 18.67
C GLY A 5 5.22 5.06 18.26
N LYS A 6 4.44 3.99 18.11
CA LYS A 6 4.91 2.67 17.69
C LYS A 6 3.80 1.96 16.94
N ILE A 7 4.18 1.16 15.94
CA ILE A 7 3.23 0.31 15.20
C ILE A 7 2.58 -0.67 16.19
N PRO A 8 1.24 -0.73 16.28
CA PRO A 8 0.54 -1.65 17.17
C PRO A 8 0.92 -3.10 16.89
N GLN A 9 1.14 -3.90 17.95
CA GLN A 9 1.58 -5.29 17.79
C GLN A 9 0.60 -6.13 16.96
N LYS A 10 -0.71 -5.86 17.09
CA LYS A 10 -1.78 -6.56 16.35
C LYS A 10 -1.70 -6.39 14.83
N VAL A 11 -1.11 -5.30 14.34
CA VAL A 11 -0.98 -5.03 12.90
C VAL A 11 0.39 -5.41 12.33
N LYS A 12 1.34 -5.85 13.15
CA LYS A 12 2.68 -6.21 12.65
C LYS A 12 2.65 -7.39 11.69
N SER A 13 1.79 -8.38 11.92
CA SER A 13 1.63 -9.53 11.02
C SER A 13 1.08 -9.13 9.64
N PHE A 14 0.38 -7.99 9.56
CA PHE A 14 0.00 -7.41 8.27
C PHE A 14 1.25 -6.90 7.53
N PHE A 15 2.16 -6.18 8.20
CA PHE A 15 3.33 -5.60 7.53
C PHE A 15 4.50 -6.55 7.32
N GLN A 16 4.63 -7.60 8.13
CA GLN A 16 5.75 -8.54 8.08
C GLN A 16 6.12 -9.06 6.68
N PRO A 17 5.17 -9.42 5.78
CA PRO A 17 5.49 -10.01 4.48
C PRO A 17 6.37 -9.14 3.59
N ILE A 18 6.28 -7.81 3.70
CA ILE A 18 7.01 -6.88 2.84
C ILE A 18 8.39 -6.52 3.40
N GLN A 19 8.70 -6.89 4.65
CA GLN A 19 9.90 -6.44 5.36
C GLN A 19 11.21 -6.87 4.68
N SER A 20 11.24 -8.05 4.07
CA SER A 20 12.41 -8.57 3.35
C SER A 20 12.56 -8.01 1.93
N GLY A 21 11.49 -7.46 1.37
CA GLY A 21 11.46 -6.97 -0.02
C GLY A 21 11.83 -5.49 -0.17
N VAL A 22 12.02 -4.76 0.92
CA VAL A 22 12.35 -3.34 0.91
C VAL A 22 13.42 -3.00 1.93
N SER A 23 14.07 -1.85 1.78
CA SER A 23 15.03 -1.38 2.79
C SER A 23 14.32 -1.10 4.12
N ALA A 24 15.03 -1.22 5.24
CA ALA A 24 14.48 -0.95 6.57
C ALA A 24 13.88 0.46 6.68
N HIS A 25 14.46 1.43 5.97
CA HIS A 25 13.97 2.80 5.91
C HIS A 25 12.61 2.92 5.20
N VAL A 26 12.48 2.30 4.02
CA VAL A 26 11.22 2.24 3.26
C VAL A 26 10.14 1.52 4.06
N TYR A 27 10.50 0.41 4.70
CA TYR A 27 9.59 -0.36 5.54
C TYR A 27 8.99 0.48 6.67
N ALA A 28 9.84 1.22 7.41
CA ALA A 28 9.39 2.05 8.52
C ALA A 28 8.43 3.16 8.06
N TYR A 29 8.76 3.88 6.99
CA TYR A 29 7.90 4.92 6.45
C TYR A 29 6.57 4.39 5.93
N TYR A 30 6.61 3.26 5.20
CA TYR A 30 5.41 2.61 4.70
C TYR A 30 4.45 2.25 5.84
N CYS A 31 4.95 1.54 6.86
CA CYS A 31 4.12 1.12 7.98
C CYS A 31 3.51 2.32 8.72
N ASN A 32 4.32 3.34 8.99
CA ASN A 32 3.86 4.54 9.69
C ASN A 32 2.75 5.27 8.92
N LEU A 33 2.91 5.46 7.60
CA LEU A 33 1.92 6.15 6.78
C LEU A 33 0.63 5.34 6.62
N VAL A 34 0.71 4.03 6.44
CA VAL A 34 -0.49 3.17 6.35
C VAL A 34 -1.29 3.21 7.64
N VAL A 35 -0.63 3.07 8.80
CA VAL A 35 -1.33 3.16 10.09
C VAL A 35 -1.92 4.56 10.30
N ALA A 36 -1.18 5.62 9.95
CA ALA A 36 -1.69 7.00 10.05
C ALA A 36 -2.93 7.22 9.17
N LEU A 37 -2.95 6.66 7.95
CA LEU A 37 -4.10 6.71 7.04
C LEU A 37 -5.32 6.02 7.64
N CYS A 38 -5.15 4.82 8.22
CA CYS A 38 -6.23 4.06 8.84
C CYS A 38 -6.84 4.80 10.04
N VAL A 39 -6.01 5.44 10.87
CA VAL A 39 -6.48 6.15 12.08
C VAL A 39 -7.09 7.52 11.76
N SER A 40 -6.66 8.15 10.67
CA SER A 40 -7.05 9.53 10.34
C SER A 40 -8.27 9.63 9.42
N HIS A 41 -8.81 8.51 8.92
CA HIS A 41 -9.88 8.48 7.91
C HIS A 41 -9.59 9.39 6.70
N SER A 42 -8.37 9.27 6.16
CA SER A 42 -7.78 10.13 5.11
C SER A 42 -7.37 11.54 5.54
N GLY A 43 -6.46 12.15 4.80
CA GLY A 43 -5.95 13.49 5.10
C GLY A 43 -4.75 13.86 4.23
N THR A 44 -4.30 15.11 4.33
CA THR A 44 -3.06 15.54 3.69
C THR A 44 -1.86 14.88 4.36
N ILE A 45 -0.73 14.73 3.64
CA ILE A 45 0.50 14.17 4.21
C ILE A 45 0.89 14.89 5.51
N GLN A 46 0.74 16.21 5.55
CA GLN A 46 0.98 17.00 6.76
C GLN A 46 0.13 16.51 7.94
N ARG A 47 -1.19 16.38 7.76
CA ARG A 47 -2.09 15.91 8.82
C ARG A 47 -1.77 14.48 9.27
N LEU A 48 -1.29 13.63 8.37
CA LEU A 48 -0.86 12.27 8.70
C LEU A 48 0.42 12.26 9.52
N VAL A 49 1.40 13.07 9.13
CA VAL A 49 2.70 13.20 9.83
C VAL A 49 2.52 13.77 11.23
N GLU A 50 1.62 14.75 11.42
CA GLU A 50 1.26 15.29 12.75
C GLU A 50 0.70 14.24 13.72
N ARG A 51 0.26 13.07 13.22
CA ARG A 51 -0.21 11.94 14.04
C ARG A 51 0.88 10.98 14.42
N LEU A 52 2.05 11.04 13.80
CA LEU A 52 3.20 10.20 14.12
C LEU A 52 4.04 10.91 15.19
N ARG A 53 4.39 10.22 16.28
CA ARG A 53 5.34 10.76 17.26
C ARG A 53 6.76 10.46 16.82
N ASN A 54 7.69 11.37 17.12
CA ASN A 54 9.12 11.23 16.83
C ASN A 54 9.41 10.95 15.34
N CYS A 55 8.54 11.43 14.45
CA CYS A 55 8.71 11.24 13.02
C CYS A 55 9.61 12.34 12.43
N PRO A 56 10.37 12.04 11.38
CA PRO A 56 11.11 13.04 10.63
C PRO A 56 10.15 14.09 10.01
N HIS A 57 10.71 15.26 9.65
CA HIS A 57 9.92 16.37 9.09
C HIS A 57 9.07 15.92 7.88
N ARG A 58 7.94 16.61 7.63
CA ARG A 58 6.99 16.27 6.53
C ARG A 58 7.67 16.07 5.18
N THR A 59 8.77 16.80 4.95
CA THR A 59 9.59 16.73 3.73
C THR A 59 10.09 15.32 3.48
N ASN A 60 10.56 14.62 4.51
CA ASN A 60 11.10 13.27 4.37
C ASN A 60 10.02 12.24 4.05
N HIS A 61 8.78 12.45 4.53
CA HIS A 61 7.63 11.64 4.14
C HIS A 61 7.18 11.90 2.70
N GLY A 62 7.26 13.16 2.24
CA GLY A 62 7.06 13.50 0.83
C GLY A 62 8.15 12.91 -0.07
N GLU A 63 9.40 12.98 0.35
CA GLU A 63 10.54 12.34 -0.32
C GLU A 63 10.40 10.82 -0.33
N PHE A 64 9.92 10.21 0.75
CA PHE A 64 9.61 8.79 0.75
C PHE A 64 8.64 8.42 -0.38
N LEU A 65 7.55 9.19 -0.55
CA LEU A 65 6.55 8.92 -1.60
C LEU A 65 7.05 9.24 -3.01
N TRP A 66 7.99 10.17 -3.17
CA TRP A 66 8.43 10.64 -4.48
C TRP A 66 9.75 10.02 -4.97
N ARG A 67 10.66 9.67 -4.05
CA ARG A 67 12.04 9.29 -4.34
C ARG A 67 12.43 7.89 -3.88
N SER A 68 11.63 7.22 -3.04
CA SER A 68 11.99 5.87 -2.62
C SER A 68 11.95 4.92 -3.80
N ALA A 69 13.08 4.30 -4.09
CA ALA A 69 13.14 3.21 -5.07
C ALA A 69 12.73 1.90 -4.38
N PHE A 70 11.52 1.43 -4.64
CA PHE A 70 11.08 0.08 -4.33
C PHE A 70 10.04 -0.36 -5.38
N ASP A 71 9.94 -1.66 -5.63
CA ASP A 71 8.95 -2.19 -6.57
C ASP A 71 7.57 -2.17 -5.91
N GLU A 72 6.74 -1.19 -6.26
CA GLU A 72 5.43 -1.03 -5.65
C GLU A 72 4.49 -2.20 -5.99
N ARG A 73 4.65 -2.80 -7.18
CA ARG A 73 3.86 -3.96 -7.60
C ARG A 73 4.24 -5.18 -6.79
N ALA A 74 5.53 -5.43 -6.62
CA ALA A 74 6.01 -6.55 -5.81
C ALA A 74 5.55 -6.42 -4.35
N VAL A 75 5.57 -5.20 -3.78
CA VAL A 75 5.04 -4.95 -2.43
C VAL A 75 3.56 -5.30 -2.34
N ILE A 76 2.73 -4.82 -3.29
CA ILE A 76 1.29 -5.10 -3.30
C ILE A 76 1.00 -6.59 -3.52
N GLN A 77 1.71 -7.25 -4.44
CA GLN A 77 1.55 -8.67 -4.71
C GLN A 77 1.92 -9.53 -3.50
N THR A 78 3.07 -9.24 -2.87
CA THR A 78 3.53 -9.93 -1.66
C THR A 78 2.54 -9.78 -0.53
N GLN A 79 2.05 -8.56 -0.32
CA GLN A 79 1.04 -8.26 0.69
C GLN A 79 -0.28 -9.00 0.42
N THR A 80 -0.77 -8.95 -0.81
CA THR A 80 -2.00 -9.63 -1.25
C THR A 80 -1.90 -11.13 -1.06
N LEU A 81 -0.79 -11.75 -1.48
CA LEU A 81 -0.58 -13.19 -1.33
C LEU A 81 -0.57 -13.60 0.15
N ALA A 82 0.09 -12.83 1.01
CA ALA A 82 0.11 -13.09 2.45
C ALA A 82 -1.29 -12.95 3.08
N MET A 83 -2.08 -11.98 2.63
CA MET A 83 -3.49 -11.86 3.05
C MET A 83 -4.33 -13.06 2.60
N LEU A 84 -4.21 -13.49 1.34
CA LEU A 84 -4.92 -14.65 0.80
C LEU A 84 -4.57 -15.93 1.57
N LYS A 85 -3.29 -16.16 1.87
CA LYS A 85 -2.83 -17.30 2.70
C LYS A 85 -3.44 -17.28 4.10
N ARG A 86 -3.69 -16.10 4.67
CA ARG A 86 -4.33 -15.95 5.99
C ARG A 86 -5.85 -16.09 5.96
N LEU A 87 -6.48 -15.89 4.80
CA LEU A 87 -7.91 -16.11 4.61
C LEU A 87 -8.25 -17.60 4.60
N TYR A 88 -7.30 -18.46 4.18
CA TYR A 88 -7.47 -19.90 4.29
C TYR A 88 -7.69 -20.32 5.74
N LYS A 89 -8.88 -20.86 6.02
CA LYS A 89 -9.22 -21.49 7.28
C LYS A 89 -9.68 -22.91 7.00
N LYS A 90 -9.06 -23.88 7.69
CA LYS A 90 -9.45 -25.29 7.60
C LYS A 90 -10.95 -25.42 7.90
N GLY A 91 -11.68 -26.12 7.02
CA GLY A 91 -13.12 -26.34 7.16
C GLY A 91 -14.02 -25.25 6.56
N HIS A 92 -13.46 -24.16 6.03
CA HIS A 92 -14.21 -23.18 5.23
C HIS A 92 -13.93 -23.41 3.75
N THR A 93 -14.98 -23.76 2.98
CA THR A 93 -14.89 -24.05 1.54
C THR A 93 -15.22 -22.85 0.68
N ASP A 94 -15.94 -21.87 1.23
CA ASP A 94 -16.53 -20.80 0.45
C ASP A 94 -15.65 -19.54 0.56
N CYS A 95 -15.07 -19.14 -0.57
CA CYS A 95 -14.32 -17.90 -0.71
C CYS A 95 -14.95 -17.07 -1.83
N LEU A 96 -15.39 -15.86 -1.50
CA LEU A 96 -15.97 -14.93 -2.45
C LEU A 96 -14.88 -13.96 -2.92
N LEU A 97 -14.66 -13.89 -4.23
CA LEU A 97 -13.84 -12.85 -4.84
C LEU A 97 -14.75 -11.73 -5.35
N ILE A 98 -14.69 -10.58 -4.70
CA ILE A 98 -15.39 -9.36 -5.14
C ILE A 98 -14.43 -8.55 -6.00
N ILE A 99 -14.79 -8.32 -7.24
CA ILE A 99 -14.05 -7.46 -8.18
C ILE A 99 -14.87 -6.19 -8.41
N ASP A 100 -14.28 -5.05 -8.09
CA ASP A 100 -14.85 -3.73 -8.31
C ASP A 100 -13.83 -2.91 -9.12
N ASP A 101 -14.19 -2.51 -10.33
CA ASP A 101 -13.34 -1.68 -11.22
C ASP A 101 -13.65 -0.19 -11.03
N THR A 102 -13.66 0.27 -9.77
CA THR A 102 -13.85 1.68 -9.45
C THR A 102 -12.64 2.49 -9.93
N GLN A 103 -12.85 3.30 -10.97
CA GLN A 103 -11.83 4.19 -11.50
C GLN A 103 -11.68 5.46 -10.64
N THR A 104 -10.46 5.70 -10.16
CA THR A 104 -10.14 6.97 -9.50
C THR A 104 -9.94 8.08 -10.54
N ILE A 105 -10.99 8.86 -10.81
CA ILE A 105 -10.90 10.02 -11.71
C ILE A 105 -10.20 11.17 -10.97
N LYS A 106 -8.90 11.35 -11.21
CA LYS A 106 -8.15 12.53 -10.73
C LYS A 106 -8.37 13.71 -11.66
N ARG A 107 -9.23 14.67 -11.28
CA ARG A 107 -9.34 15.96 -11.98
C ARG A 107 -8.24 16.91 -11.54
N ALA A 108 -7.06 16.83 -12.18
CA ALA A 108 -6.03 17.84 -12.02
C ALA A 108 -5.21 18.01 -13.32
N LYS A 109 -4.77 19.25 -13.59
CA LYS A 109 -3.94 19.70 -14.74
C LYS A 109 -2.62 18.92 -14.91
N LYS A 110 -2.28 18.01 -14.00
CA LYS A 110 -1.06 17.20 -13.92
C LYS A 110 -1.25 15.78 -14.50
N MET A 111 -2.08 15.65 -15.55
CA MET A 111 -2.41 14.37 -16.19
C MET A 111 -1.26 13.76 -17.01
N GLN A 112 -0.31 14.57 -17.51
CA GLN A 112 0.75 14.07 -18.40
C GLN A 112 1.71 13.07 -17.72
N ALA A 113 1.82 13.10 -16.39
CA ALA A 113 2.69 12.17 -15.65
C ALA A 113 1.98 10.88 -15.18
N VAL A 114 0.64 10.82 -15.26
CA VAL A 114 -0.15 9.66 -14.83
C VAL A 114 -0.52 8.74 -16.01
N SER A 115 -0.36 9.23 -17.24
CA SER A 115 -0.41 8.42 -18.45
C SER A 115 0.91 7.68 -18.69
N ARG A 116 1.08 6.50 -18.08
CA ARG A 116 1.63 5.39 -18.86
C ARG A 116 0.45 4.79 -19.64
N PRO A 117 0.35 5.02 -20.95
CA PRO A 117 -0.74 4.47 -21.74
C PRO A 117 -0.58 2.95 -21.79
N ASN A 118 -1.55 2.24 -21.22
CA ASN A 118 -2.24 1.08 -21.79
C ASN A 118 -1.44 -0.09 -22.43
N SER A 119 -0.11 -0.19 -22.32
CA SER A 119 0.66 -1.28 -22.93
C SER A 119 0.62 -2.59 -22.14
N LEU A 120 0.30 -2.55 -20.84
CA LEU A 120 0.18 -3.76 -19.99
C LEU A 120 -1.22 -4.39 -19.98
N ARG A 121 -2.22 -3.74 -20.59
CA ARG A 121 -3.60 -4.24 -20.65
C ARG A 121 -3.80 -5.37 -21.67
N ARG A 122 -2.90 -5.52 -22.65
CA ARG A 122 -2.94 -6.62 -23.62
C ARG A 122 -2.27 -7.89 -23.10
N ASP A 123 -1.23 -7.76 -22.29
CA ASP A 123 -0.47 -8.93 -21.81
C ASP A 123 -1.21 -9.70 -20.70
N ALA A 124 -1.96 -9.00 -19.84
CA ALA A 124 -2.75 -9.65 -18.79
C ALA A 124 -3.95 -10.44 -19.35
N ALA A 125 -4.57 -9.98 -20.44
CA ALA A 125 -5.65 -10.74 -21.09
C ALA A 125 -5.11 -11.96 -21.87
N ALA A 126 -3.90 -11.87 -22.42
CA ALA A 126 -3.25 -12.98 -23.13
C ALA A 126 -2.77 -14.10 -22.19
N LEU A 127 -2.45 -13.78 -20.93
CA LEU A 127 -2.02 -14.76 -19.91
C LEU A 127 -3.16 -15.55 -19.27
N TRP A 128 -4.42 -15.15 -19.46
CA TRP A 128 -5.59 -15.82 -18.87
C TRP A 128 -6.28 -16.80 -19.84
N LEU A 129 -5.83 -16.89 -21.10
CA LEU A 129 -6.38 -17.80 -22.12
C LEU A 129 -5.44 -18.99 -22.44
N SER A 130 -4.43 -19.25 -21.60
CA SER A 130 -3.42 -20.29 -21.85
C SER A 130 -3.25 -21.31 -20.72
N TRP A 131 -4.29 -21.54 -19.92
CA TRP A 131 -4.44 -22.73 -19.06
C TRP A 131 -5.89 -23.20 -19.04
#